data_AF-A0A5C8X075-F1
#
_entry.id   AF-A0A5C8X075-F1
#
_cell.length_a   1.000
_cell.length_b   1.000
_cell.length_c   1.000
_cell.angle_alpha   90.00
_cell.angle_beta   90.00
_cell.angle_gamma   90.00
#
_symmetry.space_group_name_H-M   'P 1'
#
loop_
_entity.id
_entity.type
_entity.pdbx_description
1 polymer ?
#
loop_
_entity_poly.entity_id
_entity_poly.type
_entity_poly.pdbx_seq_one_letter_code
_entity_poly.pdbx_strand_id
1 'polypeptide(L)'
;MNSVGRRGSPQNAANDYSADATSARFPAWPDATSTPAPGPTITAWQIFEAWEAGPKQEVQPATIKRYRCVFGFLAAFFKDRDVNTLTDDDIHQWATHRRNHEGVSARSINRNDLAAVRAIFGWATTRDGSRRMRTNPVVGLRLPEEKIRRKRPKHFLEHKAIKILQAALTVEADVKFPHLSAAKRWCPWLAAYSGARISEGSCP
;
A
#
# COMPACT_ATOMS: atom_id res chain seq x y z
N MET A 1 -62.62 -11.07 1.53
CA MET A 1 -61.38 -11.68 1.00
C MET A 1 -61.46 -11.65 -0.52
N ASN A 2 -60.97 -10.59 -1.17
CA ASN A 2 -61.01 -10.47 -2.63
C ASN A 2 -59.64 -10.82 -3.19
N SER A 3 -59.55 -12.01 -3.79
CA SER A 3 -58.38 -12.52 -4.49
C SER A 3 -58.22 -11.81 -5.85
N VAL A 4 -57.18 -10.99 -5.97
CA VAL A 4 -56.78 -10.39 -7.25
C VAL A 4 -56.04 -11.45 -8.06
N GLY A 5 -56.73 -12.09 -8.99
CA GLY A 5 -56.13 -12.98 -9.99
C GLY A 5 -55.31 -12.17 -11.01
N ARG A 6 -53.99 -12.37 -11.02
CA ARG A 6 -53.14 -11.91 -12.14
C ARG A 6 -53.45 -12.76 -13.37
N ARG A 7 -54.24 -12.21 -14.30
CA ARG A 7 -54.36 -12.77 -15.66
C ARG A 7 -53.12 -12.36 -16.44
N GLY A 8 -52.24 -13.32 -16.72
CA GLY A 8 -51.18 -13.14 -17.71
C GLY A 8 -51.79 -12.97 -19.10
N SER A 9 -51.29 -12.01 -19.88
CA SER A 9 -51.74 -11.78 -21.25
C SER A 9 -51.36 -12.96 -22.17
N PRO A 10 -52.29 -13.49 -22.98
CA PRO A 10 -52.05 -14.67 -23.83
C PRO A 10 -51.32 -14.39 -25.16
N GLN A 11 -50.64 -13.25 -25.33
CA GLN A 11 -50.09 -12.81 -26.63
C GLN A 11 -48.70 -13.36 -26.98
N ASN A 12 -48.01 -13.99 -26.04
CA ASN A 12 -46.59 -14.34 -26.20
C ASN A 12 -46.36 -15.69 -26.90
N ALA A 13 -47.44 -16.45 -27.18
CA ALA A 13 -47.36 -17.83 -27.66
C ALA A 13 -47.34 -17.98 -29.20
N ALA A 14 -47.51 -16.89 -29.95
CA ALA A 14 -47.65 -16.92 -31.42
C ALA A 14 -46.48 -16.28 -32.19
N ASN A 15 -45.35 -15.96 -31.54
CA ASN A 15 -44.20 -15.25 -32.16
C ASN A 15 -44.56 -13.92 -32.86
N ASP A 16 -45.71 -13.33 -32.52
CA ASP A 16 -46.10 -12.02 -33.03
C ASP A 16 -45.55 -10.94 -32.10
N TYR A 17 -44.44 -10.33 -32.52
CA TYR A 17 -43.74 -9.24 -31.83
C TYR A 17 -44.17 -7.87 -32.35
N SER A 18 -45.38 -7.74 -32.89
CA SER A 18 -45.93 -6.44 -33.27
C SER A 18 -46.00 -5.51 -32.05
N ALA A 19 -45.72 -4.21 -32.26
CA ALA A 19 -45.61 -3.24 -31.18
C ALA A 19 -46.94 -3.13 -30.43
N ASP A 20 -46.93 -3.55 -29.16
CA ASP A 20 -48.13 -3.58 -28.32
C ASP A 20 -48.69 -2.16 -28.11
N ALA A 21 -49.91 -1.90 -28.59
CA ALA A 21 -50.58 -0.60 -28.50
C ALA A 21 -50.82 -0.17 -27.04
N THR A 22 -50.73 -1.10 -26.08
CA THR A 22 -50.82 -0.81 -24.65
C THR A 22 -49.59 -0.13 -24.07
N SER A 23 -48.45 -0.13 -24.78
CA SER A 23 -47.21 0.53 -24.34
C SER A 23 -47.33 2.06 -24.26
N ALA A 24 -48.22 2.68 -25.04
CA ALA A 24 -48.48 4.12 -25.03
C ALA A 24 -49.26 4.64 -23.80
N ARG A 25 -49.76 3.73 -22.95
CA ARG A 25 -50.56 4.09 -21.76
C ARG A 25 -49.70 4.34 -20.52
N PHE A 26 -48.44 3.93 -20.53
CA PHE A 26 -47.53 4.15 -19.42
C PHE A 26 -46.85 5.50 -19.58
N PRO A 27 -46.71 6.30 -18.51
CA PRO A 27 -45.89 7.50 -18.55
C PRO A 27 -44.46 7.11 -18.96
N ALA A 28 -43.81 7.95 -19.76
CA ALA A 28 -42.42 7.75 -20.14
C ALA A 28 -41.60 7.48 -18.88
N TRP A 29 -40.94 6.32 -18.84
CA TRP A 29 -39.97 6.04 -17.78
C TRP A 29 -38.92 7.13 -17.87
N PRO A 30 -38.60 7.85 -16.76
CA PRO A 30 -37.53 8.82 -16.82
C PRO A 30 -36.29 8.06 -17.29
N ASP A 31 -35.66 8.55 -18.37
CA ASP A 31 -34.44 7.96 -18.88
C ASP A 31 -33.49 7.76 -17.71
N ALA A 32 -33.02 6.52 -17.52
CA ALA A 32 -32.01 6.18 -16.52
C ALA A 32 -30.62 6.75 -16.92
N THR A 33 -30.59 7.96 -17.46
CA THR A 33 -29.41 8.73 -17.80
C THR A 33 -29.26 9.89 -16.82
N SER A 34 -29.46 9.63 -15.52
CA SER A 34 -28.70 10.38 -14.53
C SER A 34 -27.34 9.69 -14.43
N THR A 35 -26.40 10.05 -15.31
CA THR A 35 -24.98 9.91 -14.96
C THR A 35 -24.84 10.68 -13.64
N PRO A 36 -24.59 10.00 -12.50
CA PRO A 36 -24.44 10.72 -11.26
C PRO A 36 -23.30 11.69 -11.46
N ALA A 37 -23.51 12.97 -11.11
CA ALA A 37 -22.44 13.94 -11.07
C ALA A 37 -21.24 13.30 -10.33
N PRO A 38 -20.00 13.45 -10.83
CA PRO A 38 -18.85 12.83 -10.19
C PRO A 38 -18.85 13.27 -8.74
N GLY A 39 -19.02 12.31 -7.82
CA GLY A 39 -18.89 12.56 -6.40
C GLY A 39 -17.51 13.16 -6.11
N PRO A 40 -17.28 13.75 -4.93
CA PRO A 40 -15.98 14.29 -4.58
C PRO A 40 -14.91 13.22 -4.77
N THR A 41 -14.04 13.42 -5.78
CA THR A 41 -12.90 12.56 -6.06
C THR A 41 -11.99 12.55 -4.86
N ILE A 42 -11.86 11.39 -4.20
CA ILE A 42 -10.92 11.23 -3.10
C ILE A 42 -9.64 10.68 -3.70
N THR A 43 -8.51 11.35 -3.49
CA THR A 43 -7.21 10.86 -3.96
C THR A 43 -6.54 9.98 -2.91
N ALA A 44 -5.61 9.12 -3.35
CA ALA A 44 -4.87 8.26 -2.44
C ALA A 44 -4.08 9.07 -1.39
N TRP A 45 -3.59 10.24 -1.76
CA TRP A 45 -2.90 11.15 -0.84
C TRP A 45 -3.84 11.71 0.23
N GLN A 46 -5.06 12.12 -0.14
CA GLN A 46 -6.05 12.62 0.82
C GLN A 46 -6.47 11.56 1.84
N ILE A 47 -6.50 10.28 1.45
CA ILE A 47 -6.72 9.19 2.41
C ILE A 47 -5.56 9.11 3.41
N PHE A 48 -4.33 9.23 2.94
CA PHE A 48 -3.16 9.23 3.83
C PHE A 48 -3.18 10.42 4.79
N GLU A 49 -3.49 11.63 4.32
CA GLU A 49 -3.60 12.82 5.19
C GLU A 49 -4.71 12.65 6.23
N ALA A 50 -5.87 12.11 5.84
CA ALA A 50 -6.95 11.80 6.77
C ALA A 50 -6.53 10.76 7.82
N TRP A 51 -5.73 9.77 7.42
CA TRP A 51 -5.17 8.78 8.35
C TRP A 51 -4.14 9.40 9.31
N GLU A 52 -3.28 10.29 8.81
CA GLU A 52 -2.25 10.97 9.60
C GLU A 52 -2.85 11.97 10.62
N ALA A 53 -3.97 12.60 10.27
CA ALA A 53 -4.72 13.54 11.11
C ALA A 53 -5.66 12.86 12.13
N GLY A 54 -6.01 11.59 11.90
CA GLY A 54 -6.87 10.82 12.79
C GLY A 54 -6.22 10.54 14.16
N PRO A 55 -6.99 10.02 15.13
CA PRO A 55 -6.45 9.59 16.42
C PRO A 55 -5.37 8.53 16.16
N LYS A 56 -4.11 8.91 16.41
CA LYS A 56 -2.98 8.03 16.22
C LYS A 56 -3.10 6.90 17.24
N GLN A 57 -3.39 5.68 16.77
CA GLN A 57 -2.84 4.51 17.45
C GLN A 57 -1.33 4.73 17.56
N GLU A 58 -0.65 4.22 18.59
CA GLU A 58 0.80 4.40 18.83
C GLU A 58 1.65 3.84 17.68
N VAL A 59 1.64 4.51 16.53
CA VAL A 59 2.40 4.16 15.34
C VAL A 59 3.74 4.85 15.47
N GLN A 60 4.81 4.07 15.36
CA GLN A 60 6.16 4.62 15.45
C GLN A 60 6.41 5.69 14.36
N PRO A 61 7.16 6.77 14.67
CA PRO A 61 7.42 7.86 13.73
C PRO A 61 8.13 7.39 12.45
N ALA A 62 8.96 6.35 12.56
CA ALA A 62 9.62 5.72 11.41
C ALA A 62 8.62 5.09 10.43
N THR A 63 7.51 4.54 10.94
CA THR A 63 6.45 3.94 10.13
C THR A 63 5.66 5.01 9.39
N ILE A 64 5.32 6.12 10.05
CA ILE A 64 4.63 7.26 9.42
C ILE A 64 5.48 7.82 8.28
N LYS A 65 6.78 8.06 8.52
CA LYS A 65 7.71 8.54 7.49
C LYS A 65 7.76 7.59 6.28
N ARG A 66 7.76 6.28 6.52
CA ARG A 66 7.73 5.27 5.45
C ARG A 66 6.41 5.33 4.67
N TYR A 67 5.27 5.36 5.36
CA TYR A 67 3.96 5.39 4.72
C TYR A 67 3.80 6.64 3.86
N ARG A 68 4.23 7.79 4.38
CA ARG A 68 4.24 9.06 3.63
C ARG A 68 5.02 8.96 2.32
N CYS A 69 6.20 8.33 2.35
CA CYS A 69 7.02 8.11 1.16
C CYS A 69 6.29 7.23 0.13
N VAL A 70 5.73 6.09 0.57
CA VAL A 70 4.99 5.16 -0.29
C VAL A 70 3.77 5.84 -0.93
N PHE A 71 2.99 6.56 -0.14
CA PHE A 71 1.81 7.28 -0.64
C PHE A 71 2.16 8.47 -1.54
N GLY A 72 3.35 9.07 -1.36
CA GLY A 72 3.88 10.05 -2.30
C GLY A 72 4.14 9.44 -3.68
N PHE A 73 4.74 8.26 -3.73
CA PHE A 73 4.94 7.53 -4.99
C PHE A 73 3.64 7.05 -5.62
N LEU A 74 2.67 6.61 -4.80
CA LEU A 74 1.36 6.19 -5.25
C LEU A 74 0.58 7.37 -5.85
N ALA A 75 0.59 8.52 -5.16
CA ALA A 75 -0.03 9.75 -5.63
C ALA A 75 0.64 10.29 -6.90
N ALA A 76 1.97 10.19 -7.03
CA ALA A 76 2.66 10.58 -8.25
C ALA A 76 2.26 9.73 -9.46
N PHE A 77 1.99 8.44 -9.25
CA PHE A 77 1.60 7.53 -10.33
C PHE A 77 0.13 7.69 -10.75
N PHE A 78 -0.79 7.79 -9.78
CA PHE A 78 -2.23 7.87 -10.05
C PHE A 78 -2.78 9.31 -10.14
N LYS A 79 -2.00 10.32 -9.72
CA LYS A 79 -2.37 11.75 -9.71
C LYS A 79 -3.72 11.97 -9.01
N ASP A 80 -4.69 12.50 -9.74
CA ASP A 80 -6.02 12.87 -9.26
C ASP A 80 -7.05 11.76 -9.45
N ARG A 81 -6.62 10.51 -9.70
CA ARG A 81 -7.54 9.39 -9.85
C ARG A 81 -8.24 9.06 -8.54
N ASP A 82 -9.55 8.83 -8.61
CA ASP A 82 -10.36 8.43 -7.47
C ASP A 82 -9.96 7.05 -6.94
N VAL A 83 -9.76 6.93 -5.63
CA VAL A 83 -9.33 5.68 -5.00
C VAL A 83 -10.37 4.57 -5.19
N ASN A 84 -11.66 4.90 -5.25
CA ASN A 84 -12.72 3.91 -5.45
C ASN A 84 -12.75 3.31 -6.88
N THR A 85 -12.05 3.93 -7.83
CA THR A 85 -11.88 3.43 -9.20
C THR A 85 -10.65 2.55 -9.37
N LEU A 86 -9.81 2.42 -8.33
CA LEU A 86 -8.61 1.61 -8.39
C LEU A 86 -8.95 0.12 -8.31
N THR A 87 -8.45 -0.63 -9.27
CA THR A 87 -8.56 -2.09 -9.32
C THR A 87 -7.28 -2.76 -8.82
N ASP A 88 -7.33 -4.07 -8.60
CA ASP A 88 -6.14 -4.85 -8.25
C ASP A 88 -5.06 -4.76 -9.36
N ASP A 89 -5.49 -4.82 -10.62
CA ASP A 89 -4.60 -4.68 -11.79
C ASP A 89 -3.88 -3.34 -11.84
N ASP A 90 -4.56 -2.24 -11.48
CA ASP A 90 -3.94 -0.92 -11.41
C ASP A 90 -2.80 -0.90 -10.38
N ILE A 91 -3.04 -1.46 -9.18
CA ILE A 91 -2.04 -1.52 -8.13
C ILE A 91 -0.90 -2.46 -8.53
N HIS A 92 -1.20 -3.57 -9.23
CA HIS A 92 -0.19 -4.46 -9.79
C HIS A 92 0.68 -3.76 -10.84
N GLN A 93 0.08 -2.92 -11.70
CA GLN A 93 0.81 -2.09 -12.68
C GLN A 93 1.72 -1.09 -11.99
N TRP A 94 1.24 -0.39 -10.96
CA TRP A 94 2.07 0.49 -10.15
C TRP A 94 3.24 -0.26 -9.49
N ALA A 95 2.97 -1.41 -8.87
CA ALA A 95 3.99 -2.22 -8.24
C ALA A 95 5.03 -2.75 -9.26
N THR A 96 4.60 -3.07 -10.48
CA THR A 96 5.47 -3.46 -11.57
C THR A 96 6.31 -2.29 -12.09
N HIS A 97 5.72 -1.09 -12.19
CA HIS A 97 6.43 0.14 -12.55
C HIS A 97 7.54 0.44 -11.54
N ARG A 98 7.24 0.35 -10.23
CA ARG A 98 8.21 0.50 -9.14
C ARG A 98 9.38 -0.48 -9.24
N ARG A 99 9.10 -1.72 -9.61
CA ARG A 99 10.13 -2.74 -9.81
C ARG A 99 11.03 -2.41 -11.01
N ASN A 100 10.42 -2.06 -12.14
CA ASN A 100 11.12 -1.96 -13.42
C ASN A 100 11.85 -0.63 -13.60
N HIS A 101 11.25 0.49 -13.17
CA HIS A 101 11.82 1.82 -13.37
C HIS A 101 12.69 2.28 -12.20
N GLU A 102 12.32 1.94 -10.97
CA GLU A 102 13.05 2.39 -9.78
C GLU A 102 13.99 1.32 -9.21
N GLY A 103 14.02 0.13 -9.81
CA GLY A 103 14.90 -0.97 -9.40
C GLY A 103 14.59 -1.53 -8.01
N VAL A 104 13.39 -1.28 -7.46
CA VAL A 104 13.02 -1.77 -6.13
C VAL A 104 12.73 -3.27 -6.20
N SER A 105 13.38 -4.05 -5.32
CA SER A 105 13.15 -5.50 -5.29
C SER A 105 11.68 -5.85 -4.98
N ALA A 106 11.15 -6.89 -5.63
CA ALA A 106 9.78 -7.37 -5.38
C ALA A 106 9.52 -7.69 -3.90
N ARG A 107 10.54 -8.19 -3.19
CA ARG A 107 10.46 -8.42 -1.73
C ARG A 107 10.26 -7.13 -0.94
N SER A 108 10.97 -6.05 -1.31
CA SER A 108 10.79 -4.75 -0.66
C SER A 108 9.41 -4.17 -0.96
N ILE A 109 8.95 -4.27 -2.21
CA ILE A 109 7.61 -3.81 -2.61
C ILE A 109 6.54 -4.56 -1.81
N ASN A 110 6.61 -5.89 -1.73
CA ASN A 110 5.65 -6.68 -0.97
C ASN A 110 5.65 -6.35 0.53
N ARG A 111 6.82 -6.16 1.13
CA ARG A 111 6.96 -5.98 2.59
C ARG A 111 6.71 -4.55 3.05
N ASN A 112 7.03 -3.56 2.22
CA ASN A 112 6.97 -2.15 2.58
C ASN A 112 5.81 -1.47 1.85
N ASP A 113 5.88 -1.43 0.52
CA ASP A 113 4.99 -0.62 -0.31
C ASP A 113 3.56 -1.18 -0.26
N LEU A 114 3.34 -2.43 -0.67
CA LEU A 114 2.02 -3.08 -0.63
C LEU A 114 1.49 -3.24 0.79
N ALA A 115 2.38 -3.40 1.79
CA ALA A 115 1.97 -3.47 3.19
C ALA A 115 1.42 -2.12 3.69
N ALA A 116 2.06 -1.01 3.34
CA ALA A 116 1.60 0.33 3.70
C ALA A 116 0.26 0.66 3.02
N VAL A 117 0.15 0.39 1.71
CA VAL A 117 -1.10 0.62 0.98
C VAL A 117 -2.23 -0.24 1.54
N ARG A 118 -1.97 -1.53 1.81
CA ARG A 118 -2.96 -2.43 2.42
C ARG A 118 -3.43 -1.94 3.80
N ALA A 119 -2.52 -1.42 4.63
CA ALA A 119 -2.86 -0.92 5.96
C ALA A 119 -3.77 0.31 5.89
N ILE A 120 -3.42 1.30 5.06
CA ILE A 120 -4.17 2.56 4.96
C ILE A 120 -5.48 2.38 4.20
N PHE A 121 -5.50 1.61 3.12
CA PHE A 121 -6.76 1.30 2.43
C PHE A 121 -7.65 0.40 3.29
N GLY A 122 -7.07 -0.52 4.06
CA GLY A 122 -7.78 -1.28 5.08
C GLY A 122 -8.46 -0.36 6.10
N TRP A 123 -7.72 0.59 6.67
CA TRP A 123 -8.29 1.61 7.56
C TRP A 123 -9.38 2.45 6.87
N ALA A 124 -9.18 2.85 5.61
CA ALA A 124 -10.16 3.64 4.87
C ALA A 124 -11.50 2.92 4.63
N THR A 125 -11.51 1.57 4.67
CA THR A 125 -12.74 0.76 4.60
C THR A 125 -13.46 0.61 5.94
N THR A 126 -12.80 0.90 7.07
CA THR A 126 -13.41 0.78 8.39
C THR A 126 -14.30 1.99 8.72
N ARG A 127 -15.07 1.88 9.81
CA ARG A 127 -15.87 2.97 10.35
C ARG A 127 -15.00 4.17 10.77
N ASP A 128 -13.82 3.91 11.30
CA ASP A 128 -12.88 4.94 11.76
C ASP A 128 -12.32 5.76 10.59
N GLY A 129 -12.08 5.10 9.45
CA GLY A 129 -11.72 5.76 8.18
C GLY A 129 -12.91 6.39 7.44
N SER A 130 -14.06 6.56 8.12
CA SER A 130 -15.30 7.10 7.55
C SER A 130 -15.83 6.34 6.33
N ARG A 131 -15.43 5.07 6.12
CA ARG A 131 -15.75 4.28 4.92
C ARG A 131 -15.48 5.06 3.62
N ARG A 132 -14.37 5.80 3.57
CA ARG A 132 -13.91 6.53 2.37
C ARG A 132 -13.68 5.62 1.18
N MET A 133 -13.43 4.33 1.44
CA MET A 133 -13.27 3.31 0.43
C MET A 133 -14.26 2.16 0.63
N ARG A 134 -14.87 1.67 -0.46
CA ARG A 134 -15.83 0.54 -0.38
C ARG A 134 -15.13 -0.82 -0.21
N THR A 135 -14.08 -1.05 -0.98
CA THR A 135 -13.34 -2.31 -1.02
C THR A 135 -11.86 -2.00 -1.14
N ASN A 136 -11.00 -2.77 -0.46
CA ASN A 136 -9.56 -2.64 -0.60
C ASN A 136 -9.05 -3.50 -1.79
N PRO A 137 -8.55 -2.90 -2.88
CA PRO A 137 -8.08 -3.64 -4.06
C PRO A 137 -6.77 -4.39 -3.81
N VAL A 138 -6.05 -4.12 -2.71
CA VAL A 138 -4.72 -4.68 -2.43
C VAL A 138 -4.80 -5.97 -1.60
N VAL A 139 -5.99 -6.48 -1.31
CA VAL A 139 -6.17 -7.71 -0.54
C VAL A 139 -5.75 -8.90 -1.40
N GLY A 140 -4.77 -9.67 -0.93
CA GLY A 140 -4.24 -10.83 -1.67
C GLY A 140 -3.17 -10.51 -2.72
N LEU A 141 -3.00 -9.24 -3.10
CA LEU A 141 -1.99 -8.83 -4.07
C LEU A 141 -0.56 -9.06 -3.56
N ARG A 142 0.24 -9.76 -4.37
CA ARG A 142 1.66 -9.98 -4.12
C ARG A 142 2.42 -10.11 -5.43
N LEU A 143 3.53 -9.39 -5.56
CA LEU A 143 4.45 -9.58 -6.68
C LEU A 143 5.25 -10.88 -6.50
N PRO A 144 5.51 -11.64 -7.59
CA PRO A 144 6.37 -12.81 -7.53
C PRO A 144 7.77 -12.41 -7.07
N GLU A 145 8.24 -13.04 -6.00
CA GLU A 145 9.56 -12.80 -5.44
C GLU A 145 10.57 -13.72 -6.11
N GLU A 146 11.60 -13.13 -6.69
CA GLU A 146 12.74 -13.91 -7.14
C GLU A 146 13.48 -14.48 -5.93
N LYS A 147 13.69 -15.80 -5.93
CA LYS A 147 14.47 -16.47 -4.90
C LYS A 147 15.94 -16.10 -5.05
N ILE A 148 16.37 -15.08 -4.31
CA ILE A 148 17.78 -14.70 -4.26
C ILE A 148 18.57 -15.85 -3.62
N ARG A 149 19.38 -16.54 -4.43
CA ARG A 149 20.34 -17.54 -3.95
C ARG A 149 21.42 -16.83 -3.15
N ARG A 150 21.45 -17.08 -1.84
CA ARG A 150 22.45 -16.51 -0.94
C ARG A 150 23.82 -17.11 -1.26
N LYS A 151 24.73 -16.28 -1.79
CA LYS A 151 26.11 -16.69 -2.07
C LYS A 151 27.02 -16.69 -0.83
N ARG A 152 26.59 -16.07 0.28
CA ARG A 152 27.40 -15.88 1.49
C ARG A 152 26.62 -16.27 2.75
N PRO A 153 27.30 -16.81 3.77
CA PRO A 153 26.68 -17.10 5.07
C PRO A 153 26.21 -15.81 5.75
N LYS A 154 25.21 -15.94 6.64
CA LYS A 154 24.63 -14.81 7.38
C LYS A 154 25.58 -14.25 8.43
N HIS A 155 26.50 -15.07 8.93
CA HIS A 155 27.48 -14.69 9.93
C HIS A 155 28.83 -14.34 9.28
N PHE A 156 29.63 -13.56 10.00
CA PHE A 156 31.02 -13.36 9.63
C PHE A 156 31.79 -14.66 9.81
N LEU A 157 32.74 -14.90 8.91
CA LEU A 157 33.78 -15.91 9.12
C LEU A 157 34.81 -15.30 10.08
N GLU A 158 35.42 -16.13 10.91
CA GLU A 158 36.34 -15.69 11.96
C GLU A 158 37.46 -14.79 11.43
N HIS A 159 38.13 -15.19 10.34
CA HIS A 159 39.17 -14.37 9.72
C HIS A 159 38.68 -13.00 9.21
N LYS A 160 37.40 -12.87 8.84
CA LYS A 160 36.81 -11.59 8.43
C LYS A 160 36.48 -10.73 9.65
N ALA A 161 35.99 -11.35 10.72
CA ALA A 161 35.74 -10.67 11.98
C ALA A 161 37.04 -10.09 12.56
N ILE A 162 38.12 -10.88 12.60
CA ILE A 162 39.45 -10.44 13.05
C ILE A 162 39.94 -9.24 12.22
N LYS A 163 39.82 -9.32 10.88
CA LYS A 163 40.20 -8.20 9.99
C LYS A 163 39.41 -6.91 10.28
N ILE A 164 38.11 -7.01 10.53
CA ILE A 164 37.26 -5.86 10.86
C ILE A 164 37.68 -5.27 12.22
N LEU A 165 37.92 -6.11 13.23
CA LEU A 165 38.32 -5.66 14.57
C LEU A 165 39.72 -5.02 14.58
N GLN A 166 40.67 -5.57 13.80
CA GLN A 166 41.98 -4.96 13.60
C GLN A 166 41.88 -3.60 12.91
N ALA A 167 41.07 -3.50 11.85
CA ALA A 167 40.83 -2.24 11.15
C ALA A 167 40.15 -1.19 12.04
N ALA A 168 39.30 -1.62 12.99
CA ALA A 168 38.68 -0.72 13.96
C ALA A 168 39.72 -0.10 14.91
N LEU A 169 40.73 -0.86 15.33
CA LEU A 169 41.81 -0.36 16.20
C LEU A 169 42.72 0.67 15.50
N THR A 170 42.86 0.58 14.18
CA THR A 170 43.68 1.51 13.38
C THR A 170 42.93 2.80 13.02
N VAL A 171 41.67 2.98 13.45
CA VAL A 171 40.94 4.22 13.21
C VAL A 171 41.59 5.37 14.00
N GLU A 172 42.09 6.35 13.26
CA GLU A 172 42.62 7.60 13.79
C GLU A 172 41.48 8.53 14.22
N ALA A 173 41.76 9.38 15.21
CA ALA A 173 40.80 10.34 15.69
C ALA A 173 40.65 11.48 14.68
N ASP A 174 39.48 11.59 14.05
CA ASP A 174 39.12 12.75 13.25
C ASP A 174 38.70 13.90 14.17
N VAL A 175 39.40 15.04 14.07
CA VAL A 175 39.12 16.27 14.82
C VAL A 175 37.74 16.83 14.46
N LYS A 176 37.28 16.64 13.22
CA LYS A 176 35.98 17.15 12.75
C LYS A 176 34.80 16.34 13.27
N PHE A 177 34.99 15.04 13.50
CA PHE A 177 33.96 14.11 13.96
C PHE A 177 34.49 13.13 15.02
N PRO A 178 34.80 13.60 16.24
CA PRO A 178 35.42 12.78 17.27
C PRO A 178 34.52 11.63 17.71
N HIS A 179 33.21 11.87 17.86
CA HIS A 179 32.24 10.83 18.24
C HIS A 179 32.14 9.72 17.19
N LEU A 180 32.20 10.05 15.90
CA LEU A 180 32.12 9.06 14.83
C LEU A 180 33.39 8.20 14.79
N SER A 181 34.56 8.81 15.02
CA SER A 181 35.85 8.11 15.06
C SER A 181 35.93 7.16 16.26
N ALA A 182 35.49 7.63 17.43
CA ALA A 182 35.37 6.79 18.63
C ALA A 182 34.38 5.64 18.42
N ALA A 183 33.22 5.90 17.81
CA ALA A 183 32.23 4.88 17.50
C ALA A 183 32.78 3.82 16.53
N LYS A 184 33.45 4.23 15.45
CA LYS A 184 34.09 3.30 14.50
C LYS A 184 35.15 2.42 15.18
N ARG A 185 35.87 2.96 16.16
CA ARG A 185 36.90 2.24 16.92
C ARG A 185 36.31 1.24 17.92
N TRP A 186 35.31 1.66 18.70
CA TRP A 186 34.84 0.88 19.85
C TRP A 186 33.57 0.06 19.60
N CYS A 187 32.64 0.54 18.76
CA CYS A 187 31.38 -0.17 18.52
C CYS A 187 31.56 -1.59 17.97
N PRO A 188 32.52 -1.89 17.06
CA PRO A 188 32.74 -3.26 16.58
C PRO A 188 33.14 -4.23 17.70
N TRP A 189 33.96 -3.77 18.65
CA TRP A 189 34.39 -4.58 19.80
C TRP A 189 33.24 -4.84 20.76
N LEU A 190 32.46 -3.81 21.09
CA LEU A 190 31.28 -3.96 21.93
C LEU A 190 30.26 -4.90 21.30
N ALA A 191 29.97 -4.75 20.01
CA ALA A 191 29.03 -5.62 19.29
C ALA A 191 29.53 -7.07 19.20
N ALA A 192 30.84 -7.29 19.05
CA ALA A 192 31.43 -8.63 19.03
C ALA A 192 31.32 -9.34 20.40
N TYR A 193 31.43 -8.58 21.50
CA TYR A 193 31.39 -9.13 22.84
C TYR A 193 29.95 -9.31 23.38
N SER A 194 29.07 -8.33 23.18
CA SER A 194 27.72 -8.32 23.76
C SER A 194 26.61 -8.77 22.80
N GLY A 195 26.86 -8.74 21.49
CA GLY A 195 25.82 -8.96 20.48
C GLY A 195 24.76 -7.85 20.40
N ALA A 196 24.98 -6.70 21.07
CA ALA A 196 24.06 -5.57 21.04
C ALA A 196 23.97 -4.94 19.63
N ARG A 197 22.82 -4.32 19.33
CA ARG A 197 22.67 -3.58 18.07
C ARG A 197 23.39 -2.24 18.16
N ILE A 198 24.01 -1.83 17.05
CA ILE A 198 24.78 -0.57 16.99
C ILE A 198 23.92 0.64 17.36
N SER A 199 22.61 0.61 17.07
CA SER A 199 21.67 1.68 17.41
C SER A 199 21.46 1.91 18.91
N GLU A 200 21.82 0.95 19.76
CA GLU A 200 21.64 1.02 21.22
C GLU A 200 22.87 1.67 21.90
N GLY A 201 24.07 1.47 21.34
CA GLY A 201 25.33 1.98 21.90
C GLY A 201 25.68 3.44 21.56
N SER A 202 24.83 4.13 20.80
CA SER A 202 25.05 5.53 20.38
C SER A 202 24.18 6.55 21.12
N CYS A 203 23.42 6.12 22.14
CA CYS A 203 22.68 7.06 22.98
C CYS A 203 23.64 7.71 23.98
N PRO A 204 23.75 9.05 24.02
CA PRO A 204 24.47 9.76 25.08
C PRO A 204 23.79 9.59 26.44
#